data_AF-A0A8T5GTG6-F1
#
_entry.id   AF-A0A8T5GTG6-F1
#
_cell.length_a   1.000
_cell.length_b   1.000
_cell.length_c   1.000
_cell.angle_alpha   90.00
_cell.angle_beta   90.00
_cell.angle_gamma   90.00
#
_symmetry.space_group_name_H-M   'P 1'
#
loop_
_entity.id
_entity.type
_entity.pdbx_description
1 polymer ?
#
loop_
_entity_poly.entity_id
_entity_poly.type
_entity_poly.pdbx_seq_one_letter_code
_entity_poly.pdbx_strand_id
1 'polypeptide(L)'
;MSLMASLFAPRTDHRGWSTPSEAARLFFLVATIAVALWAWGATTGNIAMWFGLTCLVATPVLSIGWWLISLVSARYPAKVLTASVNNVQRKK
;
A
#
# COMPACT_ATOMS: atom_id res chain seq x y z
N MET A 1 -11.34 -0.24 -18.49
CA MET A 1 -10.03 -0.01 -17.82
C MET A 1 -9.58 -1.32 -17.23
N SER A 2 -8.35 -1.77 -17.50
CA SER A 2 -7.82 -3.02 -16.93
C SER A 2 -7.79 -2.95 -15.41
N LEU A 3 -8.24 -4.01 -14.72
CA LEU A 3 -8.28 -4.13 -13.26
C LEU A 3 -6.88 -3.87 -12.63
N MET A 4 -5.83 -4.27 -13.35
CA MET A 4 -4.43 -4.01 -13.00
C MET A 4 -4.09 -2.52 -13.00
N ALA A 5 -4.58 -1.76 -13.99
CA ALA A 5 -4.38 -0.31 -14.02
C ALA A 5 -5.14 0.39 -12.87
N SER A 6 -6.24 -0.18 -12.38
CA SER A 6 -6.95 0.39 -11.23
C SER A 6 -6.24 0.11 -9.89
N LEU A 7 -5.57 -1.03 -9.76
CA LEU A 7 -4.89 -1.46 -8.54
C LEU A 7 -3.49 -0.83 -8.40
N PHE A 8 -2.74 -0.75 -9.51
CA PHE A 8 -1.34 -0.32 -9.50
C PHE A 8 -1.13 1.14 -9.90
N ALA A 9 -2.12 1.84 -10.46
CA ALA A 9 -1.93 3.26 -10.78
C ALA A 9 -1.69 4.07 -9.49
N PRO A 10 -0.58 4.83 -9.39
CA PRO A 10 -0.38 5.80 -8.33
C PRO A 10 -1.51 6.81 -8.39
N ARG A 11 -2.06 7.18 -7.23
CA ARG A 11 -3.07 8.23 -7.18
C ARG A 11 -2.40 9.57 -6.86
N THR A 12 -2.65 10.58 -7.67
CA THR A 12 -2.04 11.91 -7.47
C THR A 12 -3.04 12.83 -6.77
N ASP A 13 -2.60 13.42 -5.67
CA ASP A 13 -3.36 14.44 -4.94
C ASP A 13 -3.18 15.84 -5.55
N HIS A 14 -4.04 16.79 -5.17
CA HIS A 14 -4.02 18.19 -5.61
C HIS A 14 -2.70 18.91 -5.32
N ARG A 15 -1.90 18.42 -4.36
CA ARG A 15 -0.55 18.93 -4.05
C ARG A 15 0.56 18.29 -4.87
N GLY A 16 0.23 17.42 -5.82
CA GLY A 16 1.20 16.63 -6.59
C GLY A 16 1.78 15.44 -5.82
N TRP A 17 1.25 15.14 -4.63
CA TRP A 17 1.73 14.04 -3.80
C TRP A 17 1.19 12.72 -4.34
N SER A 18 2.09 11.76 -4.57
CA SER A 18 1.71 10.41 -4.99
C SER A 18 1.25 9.63 -3.77
N THR A 19 -0.06 9.41 -3.67
CA THR A 19 -0.66 8.55 -2.65
C THR A 19 -0.41 7.10 -3.04
N PRO A 20 -0.11 6.20 -2.07
CA PRO A 20 0.09 4.79 -2.36
C PRO A 20 -1.06 4.20 -3.16
N SER A 21 -0.73 3.36 -4.14
CA SER A 21 -1.70 2.66 -4.96
C SER A 21 -2.62 1.77 -4.11
N GLU A 22 -3.80 1.44 -4.63
CA GLU A 22 -4.73 0.55 -3.92
C GLU A 22 -4.10 -0.82 -3.64
N ALA A 23 -3.23 -1.30 -4.54
CA ALA A 23 -2.43 -2.50 -4.33
C ALA A 23 -1.52 -2.39 -3.08
N ALA A 24 -0.86 -1.26 -2.87
CA ALA A 24 0.00 -1.05 -1.71
C ALA A 24 -0.79 -1.02 -0.38
N ARG A 25 -2.03 -0.51 -0.40
CA ARG A 25 -2.93 -0.48 0.76
C ARG A 25 -3.44 -1.88 1.11
N LEU A 26 -3.88 -2.64 0.11
CA LEU A 26 -4.30 -4.03 0.30
C LEU A 26 -3.14 -4.90 0.77
N PHE A 27 -1.96 -4.71 0.19
CA PHE A 27 -0.75 -5.41 0.59
C PHE A 27 -0.41 -5.16 2.06
N PHE A 28 -0.58 -3.94 2.56
CA PHE A 28 -0.37 -3.64 3.97
C PHE A 28 -1.22 -4.51 4.89
N LEU A 29 -2.52 -4.62 4.62
CA LEU A 29 -3.43 -5.44 5.41
C LEU A 29 -3.09 -6.93 5.32
N VAL A 30 -2.90 -7.45 4.10
CA VAL A 30 -2.62 -8.87 3.87
C VAL A 30 -1.31 -9.28 4.53
N ALA A 31 -0.23 -8.50 4.33
CA ALA A 31 1.07 -8.80 4.90
C ALA A 31 1.02 -8.75 6.43
N THR A 32 0.38 -7.74 7.01
CA THR A 32 0.29 -7.60 8.47
C THR A 32 -0.50 -8.75 9.10
N ILE A 33 -1.65 -9.12 8.52
CA ILE A 33 -2.47 -10.23 9.00
C ILE A 33 -1.72 -11.56 8.86
N ALA A 34 -1.07 -11.79 7.71
CA ALA A 34 -0.31 -13.03 7.48
C ALA A 34 0.83 -13.18 8.49
N VAL A 35 1.60 -12.12 8.74
CA VAL A 35 2.68 -12.12 9.73
C VAL A 35 2.11 -12.30 11.14
N ALA A 36 1.01 -11.65 11.49
CA ALA A 36 0.37 -11.78 12.80
C ALA A 36 -0.13 -13.21 13.07
N LEU A 37 -0.75 -13.86 12.08
CA LEU A 37 -1.22 -15.25 12.18
C LEU A 37 -0.06 -16.22 12.36
N TRP A 38 1.03 -16.04 11.60
CA TRP A 38 2.24 -16.86 11.75
C TRP A 38 2.92 -16.63 13.11
N ALA A 39 3.07 -15.37 13.52
CA ALA A 39 3.70 -14.99 14.78
C ALA A 39 2.96 -15.57 15.99
N TRP A 40 1.63 -15.75 15.91
CA TRP A 40 0.84 -16.33 17.00
C TRP A 40 1.31 -17.73 17.39
N GLY A 41 1.59 -18.58 16.40
CA GLY A 41 2.14 -19.91 16.63
C GLY A 41 3.58 -19.86 17.16
N ALA A 42 4.37 -18.88 16.70
CA ALA A 42 5.78 -18.74 17.08
C ALA A 42 5.99 -18.26 18.53
N THR A 43 5.04 -17.51 19.09
CA THR A 43 5.18 -16.91 20.43
C THR A 43 4.36 -17.61 21.51
N THR A 44 3.82 -18.79 21.21
CA THR A 44 3.12 -19.67 22.15
C THR A 44 2.07 -18.94 23.01
N GLY A 45 1.32 -18.00 22.41
CA GLY A 45 0.26 -17.24 23.09
C GLY A 45 0.73 -16.06 23.96
N ASN A 46 2.02 -15.74 24.01
CA ASN A 46 2.49 -14.52 24.68
C ASN A 46 2.17 -13.29 23.83
N ILE A 47 1.27 -12.43 24.32
CA ILE A 47 0.75 -11.25 23.58
C ILE A 47 1.83 -10.21 23.34
N ALA A 48 2.70 -9.93 24.32
CA ALA A 48 3.76 -8.92 24.19
C ALA A 48 4.80 -9.35 23.16
N MET A 49 5.23 -10.62 23.22
CA MET A 49 6.14 -11.20 22.24
C MET A 49 5.51 -11.30 20.86
N TRP A 50 4.23 -11.67 20.78
CA TRP A 50 3.46 -11.75 19.53
C TRP A 50 3.44 -10.41 18.81
N PHE A 51 3.08 -9.35 19.53
CA PHE A 51 3.02 -8.00 18.98
C PHE A 51 4.41 -7.51 18.54
N GLY A 52 5.42 -7.70 19.41
CA GLY A 52 6.80 -7.34 19.09
C GLY A 52 7.33 -8.04 17.85
N LEU A 53 7.13 -9.36 17.75
CA LEU A 53 7.56 -10.17 16.59
C LEU A 53 6.80 -9.78 15.33
N THR A 54 5.49 -9.52 15.44
CA THR A 54 4.66 -9.07 14.32
C THR A 54 5.19 -7.75 13.75
N CYS A 55 5.43 -6.75 14.61
CA CYS A 55 5.98 -5.47 14.16
C CYS A 55 7.39 -5.62 13.56
N LEU A 56 8.25 -6.42 14.20
CA LEU A 56 9.63 -6.65 13.76
C LEU A 56 9.68 -7.26 12.36
N VAL A 57 8.84 -8.26 12.08
CA VAL A 57 8.83 -8.99 10.80
C VAL A 57 7.98 -8.30 9.74
N ALA A 58 6.86 -7.68 10.11
CA ALA A 58 6.01 -6.96 9.16
C ALA A 58 6.76 -5.77 8.54
N THR A 59 7.61 -5.07 9.30
CA THR A 59 8.34 -3.89 8.81
C THR A 59 9.21 -4.18 7.57
N PRO A 60 10.15 -5.14 7.58
CA PRO A 60 10.94 -5.47 6.39
C PRO A 60 10.08 -6.09 5.27
N VAL A 61 9.07 -6.91 5.60
CA VAL A 61 8.15 -7.50 4.60
C VAL A 61 7.39 -6.41 3.84
N LEU A 62 6.85 -5.44 4.57
CA LEU A 62 6.15 -4.28 4.01
C LEU A 62 7.08 -3.41 3.18
N SER A 63 8.30 -3.15 3.68
CA SER A 63 9.30 -2.35 2.97
C SER A 63 9.65 -2.96 1.61
N ILE A 64 9.92 -4.28 1.58
CA ILE A 64 10.23 -5.01 0.34
C ILE A 64 9.02 -5.04 -0.59
N GLY A 65 7.83 -5.35 -0.07
CA GLY A 65 6.64 -5.46 -0.90
C GLY A 65 6.20 -4.12 -1.50
N TRP A 66 6.29 -3.01 -0.77
CA TRP A 66 6.04 -1.69 -1.33
C TRP A 66 7.09 -1.29 -2.37
N TRP A 67 8.36 -1.64 -2.16
CA TRP A 67 9.39 -1.43 -3.17
C TRP A 67 9.05 -2.17 -4.47
N LEU A 68 8.66 -3.45 -4.40
CA LEU A 68 8.22 -4.23 -5.57
C LEU A 68 6.99 -3.62 -6.24
N ILE A 69 5.98 -3.21 -5.47
CA ILE A 69 4.77 -2.57 -6.00
C ILE A 69 5.13 -1.24 -6.69
N SER A 70 6.09 -0.48 -6.18
CA SER A 70 6.51 0.78 -6.80
C SER A 70 7.14 0.57 -8.19
N LEU A 71 7.94 -0.48 -8.36
CA LEU A 71 8.52 -0.86 -9.65
C LEU A 71 7.45 -1.19 -10.70
N VAL A 72 6.38 -1.89 -10.29
CA VAL A 72 5.25 -2.21 -11.17
C VAL A 72 4.40 -0.97 -11.45
N SER A 73 4.17 -0.15 -10.43
CA SER A 73 3.33 1.05 -10.50
C SER A 73 3.93 2.12 -11.41
N ALA A 74 5.26 2.20 -11.52
CA ALA A 74 5.96 3.12 -12.43
C ALA A 74 5.62 2.91 -13.92
N ARG A 75 5.06 1.74 -14.28
CA ARG A 75 4.64 1.42 -15.66
C ARG A 75 3.25 1.97 -16.01
N TYR A 76 2.50 2.48 -15.03
CA TYR A 76 1.15 2.98 -15.23
C TYR A 76 1.08 4.50 -15.06
N PRO A 77 0.35 5.21 -15.95
CA PRO A 77 0.17 6.66 -15.81
C PRO A 77 -0.59 6.97 -14.52
N ALA A 78 -0.11 7.99 -13.80
CA ALA A 78 -0.72 8.40 -12.54
C ALA A 78 -2.15 8.92 -12.77
N LYS A 79 -3.09 8.50 -11.91
CA LYS A 79 -4.51 8.85 -12.04
C LYS A 79 -4.87 9.85 -10.94
N VAL A 80 -5.56 10.93 -11.29
CA VAL A 80 -6.04 11.91 -10.30
C VAL A 80 -7.00 11.25 -9.31
N LEU A 81 -6.88 11.59 -8.01
CA LEU A 81 -7.73 11.04 -6.95
C LEU A 81 -9.23 11.33 -7.16
N THR A 82 -9.56 12.46 -7.78
CA THR A 82 -10.94 12.92 -7.99
C THR A 82 -11.04 13.80 -9.23
N ALA A 83 -12.12 13.63 -10.00
CA ALA A 83 -12.43 14.45 -11.19
C ALA A 83 -12.57 15.95 -10.87
N SER A 84 -12.82 16.30 -9.60
CA SER A 84 -12.92 17.69 -9.14
C SER A 84 -11.62 18.49 -9.29
N VAL A 85 -10.44 17.84 -9.40
CA VAL A 85 -9.16 18.54 -9.65
C VAL A 85 -9.11 19.13 -11.06
N ASN A 86 -9.74 18.47 -12.05
CA ASN A 86 -9.76 18.97 -13.43
C ASN A 86 -10.60 20.25 -13.59
N ASN A 87 -11.58 20.47 -12.72
CA ASN A 87 -12.44 21.66 -12.79
C ASN A 87 -11.75 22.94 -12.28
N VAL A 88 -10.71 22.82 -11.45
CA VAL A 88 -9.96 23.98 -10.94
C VAL A 88 -9.03 24.55 -12.01
N GLN A 89 -8.44 23.71 -12.87
CA GLN A 89 -7.60 24.19 -13.97
C GLN A 89 -8.38 24.84 -15.11
N ARG A 90 -9.68 24.52 -15.27
CA ARG A 90 -10.52 25.05 -16.35
C ARG A 90 -10.95 26.51 -16.16
N LYS A 91 -10.56 27.15 -15.05
CA LYS A 91 -10.95 28.52 -14.68
C LYS A 91 -9.85 29.56 -14.91
N LYS A 92 -9.02 29.38 -15.93
CA LYS A 92 -8.12 30.40 -16.47
C LYS A 92 -8.64 30.91 -17.80
#